data_AF-A0AA42B366-F1
#
_entry.id   AF-A0AA42B366-F1
#
_cell.length_a   1.000
_cell.length_b   1.000
_cell.length_c   1.000
_cell.angle_alpha   90.00
_cell.angle_beta   90.00
_cell.angle_gamma   90.00
#
_symmetry.space_group_name_H-M   'P 1'
#
loop_
_entity.id
_entity.type
_entity.pdbx_description
1 polymer ?
#
loop_
_entity_poly.entity_id
_entity_poly.type
_entity_poly.pdbx_seq_one_letter_code
_entity_poly.pdbx_strand_id
1 'polypeptide(L)' 'GKSKDLLTMNQIEEEWKEYEQVTEEVIERSGIDRERFYDLRGNHDNFGVPEVGGELDYFSKYSINGRLGRKGHVHSVTLQ' A
#
# COMPACT_ATOMS: atom_id res chain seq x y z
N GLY A 1 14.90 9.18 -3.78
CA GLY A 1 13.78 10.01 -4.28
C GLY A 1 13.60 11.25 -3.42
N LYS A 2 13.84 12.44 -3.98
CA LYS A 2 13.23 13.72 -3.57
C LYS A 2 13.24 14.62 -4.82
N SER A 3 12.09 15.15 -5.23
CA SER A 3 12.03 16.14 -6.32
C SER A 3 12.72 17.43 -5.88
N LYS A 4 13.32 18.15 -6.83
CA LYS A 4 14.04 19.42 -6.63
C LYS A 4 13.18 20.50 -5.98
N ASP A 5 11.85 20.35 -5.99
CA ASP A 5 10.91 21.37 -5.52
C ASP A 5 10.32 21.13 -4.12
N LEU A 6 10.74 20.09 -3.38
CA LEU A 6 10.41 19.85 -1.96
C LEU A 6 8.90 19.84 -1.58
N LEU A 7 7.98 20.01 -2.53
CA LEU A 7 6.55 20.28 -2.29
C LEU A 7 5.62 19.19 -2.83
N THR A 8 6.13 18.24 -3.63
CA THR A 8 5.34 17.11 -4.14
C THR A 8 6.09 15.79 -3.91
N MET A 9 5.55 14.98 -3.00
CA MET A 9 5.90 13.57 -2.88
C MET A 9 5.20 12.84 -4.03
N ASN A 10 5.95 12.58 -5.10
CA ASN A 10 5.49 11.75 -6.20
C ASN A 10 5.66 10.28 -5.82
N GLN A 11 4.63 9.48 -6.09
CA GLN A 11 4.72 8.04 -5.95
C GLN A 11 5.71 7.45 -6.98
N ILE A 12 6.49 6.45 -6.57
CA ILE A 12 7.45 5.76 -7.44
C ILE A 12 6.90 4.35 -7.68
N GLU A 13 6.56 4.02 -8.92
CA GLU A 13 5.91 2.74 -9.27
C GLU A 13 6.83 1.55 -8.93
N GLU A 14 8.14 1.70 -9.11
CA GLU A 14 9.13 0.68 -8.79
C GLU A 14 9.11 0.30 -7.30
N GLU A 15 8.97 1.27 -6.40
CA GLU A 15 8.84 0.98 -4.96
C GLU A 15 7.56 0.21 -4.65
N TRP A 16 6.47 0.46 -5.40
CA TRP A 16 5.22 -0.26 -5.22
C TRP A 16 5.28 -1.69 -5.79
N LYS A 17 5.97 -1.91 -6.91
CA LYS A 17 6.23 -3.25 -7.45
C LYS A 17 7.08 -4.08 -6.51
N GLU A 18 8.15 -3.50 -5.96
CA GLU A 18 8.98 -4.17 -4.96
C GLU A 18 8.16 -4.48 -3.69
N TYR A 19 7.34 -3.52 -3.24
CA TYR A 19 6.46 -3.69 -2.09
C TYR A 19 5.47 -4.85 -2.26
N GLU A 20 4.80 -4.93 -3.42
CA GLU A 20 3.93 -6.05 -3.76
C GLU A 20 4.69 -7.38 -3.73
N GLN A 21 5.83 -7.44 -4.43
CA GLN A 21 6.64 -8.66 -4.53
C GLN A 21 7.03 -9.20 -3.16
N VAL A 22 7.56 -8.34 -2.28
CA VAL A 22 7.96 -8.74 -0.92
C VAL A 22 6.74 -9.18 -0.10
N THR A 23 5.61 -8.52 -0.27
CA THR A 23 4.36 -8.88 0.45
C THR A 23 3.87 -10.26 0.02
N GLU A 24 3.84 -10.57 -1.27
CA GLU A 24 3.46 -11.91 -1.77
C GLU A 24 4.46 -12.99 -1.28
N GLU A 25 5.76 -12.72 -1.35
CA GLU A 25 6.79 -13.66 -0.88
C GLU A 25 6.60 -14.01 0.61
N VAL A 26 6.27 -13.02 1.45
CA VAL A 26 5.99 -13.25 2.87
C VAL A 26 4.70 -14.06 3.07
N ILE A 27 3.63 -13.76 2.32
CA ILE A 27 2.38 -14.51 2.38
C ILE A 27 2.65 -15.98 2.04
N GLU A 28 3.27 -16.24 0.90
CA GLU A 28 3.58 -17.60 0.43
C GLU A 28 4.44 -18.37 1.42
N ARG A 29 5.52 -17.77 1.92
CA ARG A 29 6.45 -18.43 2.85
C ARG A 29 5.84 -18.70 4.21
N SER A 30 4.96 -17.82 4.67
CA SER A 30 4.33 -17.96 5.99
C SER A 30 3.25 -19.05 6.04
N GLY A 31 2.63 -19.37 4.90
CA GLY A 31 1.44 -20.22 4.83
C GLY A 31 0.22 -19.63 5.54
N ILE A 32 0.28 -18.36 5.95
CA ILE A 32 -0.84 -17.64 6.56
C ILE A 32 -1.77 -17.18 5.45
N ASP A 33 -3.08 -17.29 5.68
CA ASP A 33 -4.08 -16.78 4.77
C ASP A 33 -3.85 -15.29 4.45
N ARG A 34 -3.81 -14.96 3.16
CA ARG A 34 -3.76 -13.60 2.60
C ARG A 34 -4.73 -12.66 3.31
N GLU A 35 -5.93 -13.11 3.66
CA GLU A 35 -6.94 -12.28 4.31
C GLU A 35 -6.55 -11.84 5.72
N ARG A 36 -5.48 -12.37 6.30
CA ARG A 36 -4.96 -11.96 7.62
C ARG A 36 -3.87 -10.90 7.54
N PHE A 37 -3.34 -10.63 6.36
CA PHE A 37 -2.30 -9.63 6.17
C PHE A 37 -2.92 -8.25 5.98
N TYR A 38 -2.40 -7.24 6.69
CA TYR A 38 -2.79 -5.85 6.56
C TYR A 38 -1.54 -5.01 6.33
N ASP A 39 -1.52 -4.22 5.26
CA ASP A 39 -0.48 -3.22 5.08
C ASP A 39 -0.76 -1.96 5.93
N LEU A 40 0.29 -1.36 6.47
CA LEU A 40 0.20 -0.08 7.20
C LEU A 40 0.69 1.11 6.37
N ARG A 41 1.27 0.86 5.18
CA ARG A 41 1.80 1.91 4.30
C ARG A 41 0.73 2.95 3.98
N GLY A 42 -0.53 2.51 3.86
CA GLY A 42 -1.67 3.37 3.54
C GLY A 42 -1.52 4.04 2.17
N ASN A 43 -2.52 4.84 1.79
CA ASN A 43 -2.39 5.76 0.65
C ASN A 43 -1.94 7.14 1.14
N HIS A 44 -0.76 7.18 1.78
CA HIS A 44 -0.20 8.40 2.39
C HIS A 44 0.15 9.47 1.34
N ASP A 45 0.30 9.06 0.07
CA ASP A 45 0.71 9.91 -1.06
C ASP A 45 -0.44 10.21 -2.03
N ASN A 46 -1.66 10.42 -1.50
CA ASN A 46 -2.83 10.71 -2.32
C ASN A 46 -2.79 12.10 -2.99
N PHE A 47 -1.70 12.86 -2.82
CA PHE A 47 -1.48 14.19 -3.40
C PHE A 47 -1.33 14.20 -4.94
N GLY A 48 -1.49 13.06 -5.60
CA GLY A 48 -1.40 12.93 -7.06
C GLY A 48 -2.25 11.81 -7.67
N VAL A 49 -3.24 11.28 -6.94
CA VAL A 49 -4.16 10.26 -7.49
C VAL A 49 -5.45 10.95 -7.90
N PRO A 50 -5.64 11.25 -9.20
CA PRO A 50 -6.82 12.00 -9.67
C PRO A 50 -8.12 11.21 -9.54
N GLU A 51 -8.04 9.88 -9.54
CA GLU A 51 -9.19 8.98 -9.51
C GLU A 51 -8.84 7.65 -8.85
N VAL A 52 -9.75 7.14 -8.00
CA VAL A 52 -9.64 5.80 -7.40
C VAL A 52 -9.77 4.74 -8.51
N GLY A 53 -8.81 3.84 -8.59
CA GLY A 53 -8.68 2.85 -9.66
C GLY A 53 -8.04 3.40 -10.94
N GLY A 54 -7.63 4.67 -10.96
CA GLY A 54 -6.91 5.28 -12.08
C GLY A 54 -5.48 4.76 -12.22
N GLU A 55 -4.78 5.22 -13.26
CA GLU A 55 -3.43 4.73 -13.55
C GLU A 55 -2.42 4.99 -12.43
N LEU A 56 -2.61 6.08 -11.68
CA LEU A 56 -1.73 6.49 -10.58
C LEU A 56 -2.21 5.99 -9.22
N ASP A 57 -3.30 5.21 -9.15
CA ASP A 57 -3.77 4.58 -7.91
C ASP A 57 -2.95 3.32 -7.60
N TYR A 58 -1.68 3.53 -7.27
CA TYR A 58 -0.76 2.44 -6.93
C TYR A 58 -1.15 1.74 -5.62
N PHE A 59 -1.86 2.43 -4.72
CA PHE A 59 -2.40 1.78 -3.54
C PHE A 59 -3.40 0.69 -3.92
N SER A 60 -4.38 0.97 -4.78
CA SER A 60 -5.33 -0.05 -5.23
C SER A 60 -4.69 -1.14 -6.08
N LYS A 61 -3.63 -0.80 -6.84
CA LYS A 61 -2.92 -1.76 -7.70
C LYS A 61 -2.02 -2.73 -6.93
N TYR A 62 -1.25 -2.25 -5.97
CA TYR A 62 -0.13 -3.02 -5.38
C TYR A 62 -0.30 -3.33 -3.90
N SER A 63 -1.08 -2.55 -3.15
CA SER A 63 -1.30 -2.83 -1.73
C SER A 63 -2.22 -4.03 -1.54
N ILE A 64 -2.09 -4.73 -0.43
CA ILE A 64 -2.97 -5.86 -0.11
C ILE A 64 -4.34 -5.37 0.36
N ASN A 65 -4.38 -4.28 1.13
CA ASN A 65 -5.64 -3.70 1.58
C ASN A 65 -6.48 -3.16 0.42
N GLY A 66 -5.83 -2.49 -0.55
CA GLY A 66 -6.46 -2.00 -1.77
C GLY A 66 -7.02 -3.13 -2.63
N ARG A 67 -6.22 -4.17 -2.91
CA ARG A 67 -6.65 -5.33 -3.70
C ARG A 67 -7.76 -6.16 -3.02
N LEU A 68 -7.79 -6.19 -1.69
CA LEU A 68 -8.86 -6.82 -0.90
C LEU A 68 -10.06 -5.90 -0.68
N GLY A 69 -10.06 -4.68 -1.23
CA GLY A 69 -11.18 -3.74 -1.15
C GLY A 69 -11.47 -3.23 0.27
N ARG A 70 -10.48 -3.23 1.16
CA ARG A 70 -10.66 -2.83 2.56
C ARG A 70 -10.68 -1.32 2.69
N LYS A 71 -11.79 -0.80 3.24
CA LYS A 71 -12.02 0.64 3.46
C LYS A 71 -12.24 0.99 4.94
N GLY A 72 -12.24 -0.02 5.81
CA GLY A 72 -12.44 0.15 7.24
C GLY A 72 -11.18 0.65 7.96
N HIS A 73 -11.37 1.28 9.11
CA HIS A 73 -10.26 1.66 9.98
C HIS A 73 -9.68 0.43 10.66
N VAL A 74 -8.35 0.34 10.70
CA VAL A 74 -7.64 -0.66 11.50
C VAL A 74 -7.25 0.00 12.82
N HIS A 75 -7.74 -0.54 13.93
CA HIS A 75 -7.40 -0.10 15.27
C HIS A 75 -6.51 -1.15 15.94
N SER A 76 -5.44 -0.71 16.59
CA SER A 76 -4.59 -1.57 17.41
C SER A 76 -4.72 -1.15 18.87
N VAL A 77 -4.93 -2.13 19.75
CA VAL A 77 -4.98 -1.93 21.20
C VAL A 77 -3.98 -2.89 21.82
N THR A 78 -3.03 -2.35 22.57
CA THR A 78 -2.06 -3.13 23.35
C THR A 78 -2.52 -3.15 24.80
N LEU A 79 -2.73 -4.34 25.37
CA LEU A 79 -3.01 -4.50 26.80
C LEU A 79 -1.68 -4.61 27.57
N GLN A 80 -1.62 -3.98 28.75
CA GLN A 80 -0.52 -4.11 29.72
C GLN A 80 -0.76 -5.25 30.69
#